data_AF-A0A5C6LJK8-F1
#
_entry.id   AF-A0A5C6LJK8-F1
#
_cell.length_a   1.000
_cell.length_b   1.000
_cell.length_c   1.000
_cell.angle_alpha   90.00
_cell.angle_beta   90.00
_cell.angle_gamma   90.00
#
_symmetry.space_group_name_H-M   'P 1'
#
loop_
_entity.id
_entity.type
_entity.pdbx_description
1 polymer ?
#
loop_
_entity_poly.entity_id
_entity_poly.type
_entity_poly.pdbx_seq_one_letter_code
_entity_poly.pdbx_strand_id
1 'polypeptide(L)'
;MYVQGQKRQTFYGPIWDFDLALGNITYNGNNIPEGWWVKNAAWINRLFDDPVFVKQVKDRWNLLRTNQVSTLYSFINESAAQLKYSQQENFNKWDVLYDYTWPNAVSLGSYDSEVQYMKDWLAKRIKWMDTEINKL
;
A
#
# COMPACT_ATOMS: atom_id res chain seq x y z
N MET A 1 4.31 15.57 -9.06
CA MET A 1 5.04 16.65 -8.37
C MET A 1 4.37 17.96 -8.73
N TYR A 2 4.25 18.87 -7.79
CA TYR A 2 3.73 20.22 -8.05
C TYR A 2 4.64 21.27 -7.42
N VAL A 3 4.64 22.46 -8.01
CA VAL A 3 5.38 23.62 -7.47
C VAL A 3 4.38 24.53 -6.78
N GLN A 4 4.60 24.82 -5.51
CA GLN A 4 3.82 25.85 -4.83
C GLN A 4 4.40 27.23 -5.19
N GLY A 5 3.69 27.98 -6.02
CA GLY A 5 4.20 29.18 -6.70
C GLY A 5 4.82 30.25 -5.80
N GLN A 6 4.36 30.40 -4.56
CA GLN A 6 4.90 31.38 -3.62
C GLN A 6 6.19 30.91 -2.91
N LYS A 7 6.38 29.61 -2.72
CA LYS A 7 7.51 29.07 -1.94
C LYS A 7 8.69 28.63 -2.80
N ARG A 8 8.52 28.54 -4.14
CA ARG A 8 9.50 27.96 -5.07
C ARG A 8 10.01 26.58 -4.61
N GLN A 9 9.16 25.84 -3.90
CA GLN A 9 9.43 24.51 -3.38
C GLN A 9 8.67 23.50 -4.23
N THR A 10 9.31 22.36 -4.47
CA THR A 10 8.71 21.24 -5.19
C THR A 10 8.19 20.23 -4.18
N PHE A 11 6.95 19.78 -4.39
CA PHE A 11 6.27 18.82 -3.53
C PHE A 11 6.01 17.52 -4.28
N TYR A 12 6.15 16.39 -3.59
CA TYR A 12 5.78 15.07 -4.09
C TYR A 12 4.30 14.82 -3.80
N GLY A 13 3.49 14.81 -4.86
CA GLY A 13 2.05 14.56 -4.78
C GLY A 13 1.27 15.26 -5.91
N PRO A 14 -0.07 15.08 -5.94
CA PRO A 14 -0.78 14.01 -5.23
C PRO A 14 -0.36 12.63 -5.75
N ILE A 15 -0.50 11.60 -4.91
CA ILE A 15 -0.27 10.20 -5.32
C ILE A 15 -1.50 9.70 -6.09
N TRP A 16 -1.30 8.80 -7.06
CA TRP A 16 -2.32 8.29 -7.98
C TRP A 16 -2.04 6.82 -8.31
N ASP A 17 -3.07 6.08 -8.75
CA ASP A 17 -2.99 4.69 -9.24
C ASP A 17 -2.52 3.64 -8.21
N PHE A 18 -3.44 3.16 -7.37
CA PHE A 18 -3.16 2.17 -6.31
C PHE A 18 -3.94 0.86 -6.49
N ASP A 19 -4.40 0.56 -7.69
CA ASP A 19 -5.02 -0.71 -8.06
C ASP A 19 -4.01 -1.89 -7.97
N LEU A 20 -2.74 -1.65 -8.31
CA LEU A 20 -1.62 -2.60 -8.16
C LEU A 20 -0.87 -2.46 -6.83
N ALA A 21 -1.56 -2.07 -5.76
CA ALA A 21 -1.01 -1.98 -4.42
C ALA A 21 -1.25 -3.27 -3.61
N LEU A 22 -0.77 -3.27 -2.35
CA LEU A 22 -1.12 -4.28 -1.35
C LEU A 22 -0.84 -5.74 -1.77
N GLY A 23 0.22 -5.96 -2.55
CA GLY A 23 0.62 -7.29 -2.99
C GLY A 23 -0.08 -7.80 -4.24
N ASN A 24 -0.90 -6.97 -4.90
CA ASN A 24 -1.65 -7.33 -6.11
C ASN A 24 -0.86 -7.05 -7.41
N ILE A 25 0.29 -7.72 -7.58
CA ILE A 25 1.15 -7.56 -8.75
C ILE A 25 1.95 -8.85 -8.97
N THR A 26 2.32 -9.20 -10.20
CA THR A 26 3.14 -10.41 -10.48
C THR A 26 4.53 -10.12 -11.02
N TYR A 27 4.91 -8.84 -11.11
CA TYR A 27 6.18 -8.43 -11.70
C TYR A 27 6.98 -7.50 -10.78
N ASN A 28 8.28 -7.38 -11.07
CA ASN A 28 9.25 -6.53 -10.37
C ASN A 28 9.41 -6.77 -8.86
N GLY A 29 8.83 -7.85 -8.31
CA GLY A 29 8.98 -8.25 -6.90
C GLY A 29 8.13 -7.45 -5.92
N ASN A 30 7.37 -6.45 -6.36
CA ASN A 30 6.58 -5.56 -5.51
C ASN A 30 5.43 -6.28 -4.76
N ASN A 31 5.17 -7.54 -5.08
CA ASN A 31 4.28 -8.42 -4.32
C ASN A 31 4.87 -8.91 -3.01
N ILE A 32 6.18 -8.75 -2.80
CA ILE A 32 6.82 -9.15 -1.56
C ILE A 32 6.55 -8.07 -0.49
N PRO A 33 6.02 -8.42 0.70
CA PRO A 33 5.73 -7.43 1.73
C PRO A 33 7.00 -6.87 2.38
N GLU A 34 8.14 -7.49 2.15
CA GLU A 34 9.44 -7.14 2.70
C GLU A 34 10.31 -6.46 1.62
N GLY A 35 11.06 -5.43 2.01
CA GLY A 35 11.96 -4.71 1.12
C GLY A 35 11.60 -3.24 0.92
N TRP A 36 12.61 -2.48 0.48
CA TRP A 36 12.50 -1.04 0.24
C TRP A 36 12.08 -0.73 -1.19
N TRP A 37 10.78 -0.46 -1.39
CA TRP A 37 10.24 -0.14 -2.72
C TRP A 37 10.47 1.31 -3.16
N VAL A 38 10.43 2.26 -2.21
CA VAL A 38 10.54 3.71 -2.51
C VAL A 38 11.85 4.32 -2.00
N LYS A 39 12.40 3.84 -0.88
CA LYS A 39 13.61 4.40 -0.26
C LYS A 39 14.80 4.45 -1.23
N ASN A 40 14.94 3.45 -2.09
CA ASN A 40 16.04 3.33 -3.03
C ASN A 40 15.76 3.95 -4.40
N ALA A 41 14.57 4.54 -4.60
CA ALA A 41 14.25 5.24 -5.83
C ALA A 41 15.16 6.44 -6.03
N ALA A 42 15.39 6.80 -7.29
CA ALA A 42 16.12 8.02 -7.63
C ALA A 42 15.50 9.22 -6.90
N TRP A 43 16.34 10.20 -6.54
CA TRP A 43 15.97 11.41 -5.77
C TRP A 43 15.63 11.14 -4.30
N ILE A 44 14.94 10.04 -3.99
CA ILE A 44 14.59 9.66 -2.61
C ILE A 44 15.80 9.11 -1.87
N ASN A 45 16.60 8.25 -2.51
CA ASN A 45 17.77 7.63 -1.89
C ASN A 45 18.73 8.64 -1.26
N ARG A 46 19.02 9.75 -1.96
CA ARG A 46 19.92 10.82 -1.51
C ARG A 46 19.43 11.53 -0.24
N LEU A 47 18.11 11.58 -0.02
CA LEU A 47 17.54 12.17 1.19
C LEU A 47 17.87 11.34 2.44
N PHE A 48 18.03 10.02 2.30
CA PHE A 48 18.38 9.14 3.42
C PHE A 48 19.84 9.25 3.87
N ASP A 49 20.68 10.01 3.17
CA ASP A 49 22.02 10.37 3.65
C ASP A 49 21.99 11.53 4.66
N ASP A 50 20.86 12.25 4.77
CA ASP A 50 20.68 13.32 5.75
C ASP A 50 20.05 12.76 7.04
N PRO A 51 20.77 12.75 8.19
CA PRO A 51 20.25 12.22 9.44
C PRO A 51 19.01 12.97 9.95
N VAL A 52 18.84 14.26 9.60
CA VAL A 52 17.63 15.02 9.95
C VAL A 52 16.42 14.47 9.19
N PHE A 53 16.58 14.16 7.91
CA PHE A 53 15.53 13.56 7.10
C PHE A 53 15.18 12.15 7.59
N VAL A 54 16.19 11.33 7.91
CA VAL A 54 15.97 9.99 8.48
C VAL A 54 15.15 10.07 9.78
N LYS A 55 15.49 11.01 10.67
CA LYS A 55 14.70 11.24 11.88
C LYS A 55 13.25 11.61 11.56
N GLN A 56 13.02 12.49 10.59
CA GLN A 56 11.65 12.88 10.17
C GLN A 56 10.85 11.69 9.61
N VAL A 57 11.48 10.78 8.87
CA VAL A 57 10.82 9.55 8.38
C VAL A 57 10.38 8.68 9.55
N LYS A 58 11.26 8.46 10.54
CA LYS A 58 10.96 7.67 11.75
C LYS A 58 9.81 8.28 12.56
N ASP A 59 9.92 9.58 12.85
CA ASP A 59 8.90 10.32 13.60
C ASP A 59 7.54 10.27 12.86
N ARG A 60 7.54 10.48 11.54
CA ARG A 60 6.32 10.43 10.73
C ARG A 60 5.71 9.05 10.70
N TRP A 61 6.51 8.00 10.53
CA TRP A 61 6.01 6.62 10.56
C TRP A 61 5.38 6.29 11.91
N ASN A 62 6.06 6.58 13.02
CA ASN A 62 5.55 6.26 14.35
C ASN A 62 4.26 7.02 14.67
N LEU A 63 4.15 8.29 14.24
CA LEU A 63 2.91 9.06 14.34
C LEU A 63 1.76 8.42 13.53
N LEU A 64 2.03 8.05 12.27
CA LEU A 64 1.04 7.42 11.41
C LEU A 64 0.67 6.02 11.89
N ARG A 65 1.65 5.29 12.44
CA ARG A 65 1.50 3.91 12.92
C ARG A 65 0.43 3.86 14.01
N THR A 66 0.51 4.76 14.99
CA THR A 66 -0.43 4.80 16.11
C THR A 66 -1.82 5.27 15.70
N ASN A 67 -1.92 6.18 14.73
CA ASN A 67 -3.17 6.87 14.41
C ASN A 67 -3.90 6.33 13.17
N GLN A 68 -3.27 6.36 11.99
CA GLN A 68 -3.92 6.01 10.73
C GLN A 68 -3.70 4.55 10.33
N VAL A 69 -2.49 4.01 10.49
CA VAL A 69 -2.19 2.64 10.07
C VAL A 69 -2.92 1.63 10.94
N SER A 70 -3.14 1.96 12.22
CA SER A 70 -3.93 1.14 13.16
C SER A 70 -5.40 0.99 12.76
N THR A 71 -5.96 1.91 11.97
CA THR A 71 -7.37 1.88 11.57
C THR A 71 -7.61 1.19 10.22
N LEU A 72 -6.57 0.88 9.46
CA LEU A 72 -6.69 0.32 8.10
C LEU A 72 -7.50 -0.98 8.04
N TYR A 73 -7.39 -1.84 9.05
CA TYR A 73 -8.18 -3.08 9.11
C TYR A 73 -9.67 -2.80 9.28
N SER A 74 -10.04 -1.82 10.11
CA SER A 74 -11.44 -1.40 10.26
C SER A 74 -11.95 -0.84 8.95
N PHE A 75 -11.17 0.04 8.33
CA PHE A 75 -11.50 0.63 7.03
C PHE A 75 -11.73 -0.44 5.94
N ILE A 76 -10.86 -1.45 5.87
CA ILE A 76 -11.02 -2.57 4.91
C ILE A 76 -12.31 -3.34 5.20
N ASN A 77 -12.56 -3.71 6.46
CA ASN A 77 -13.76 -4.47 6.82
C ASN A 77 -15.05 -3.67 6.55
N GLU A 78 -15.07 -2.39 6.88
CA GLU A 78 -16.18 -1.48 6.62
C GLU A 78 -16.43 -1.32 5.12
N SER A 79 -15.37 -1.14 4.33
CA SER A 79 -15.45 -1.05 2.87
C SER A 79 -16.00 -2.34 2.26
N ALA A 80 -15.53 -3.49 2.72
CA ALA A 80 -16.02 -4.79 2.28
C ALA A 80 -17.51 -4.99 2.61
N ALA A 81 -17.94 -4.56 3.80
CA ALA A 81 -19.35 -4.59 4.20
C ALA A 81 -20.22 -3.67 3.32
N GLN A 82 -19.73 -2.47 2.98
CA GLN A 82 -20.42 -1.56 2.07
C GLN A 82 -20.56 -2.12 0.66
N LEU A 83 -19.56 -2.86 0.18
CA LEU A 83 -19.54 -3.47 -1.16
C LEU A 83 -20.24 -4.83 -1.23
N LYS A 84 -20.78 -5.35 -0.12
CA LYS A 84 -21.34 -6.72 -0.02
C LYS A 84 -22.25 -7.10 -1.17
N TYR A 85 -23.14 -6.21 -1.59
CA TYR A 85 -24.10 -6.47 -2.67
C TYR A 85 -23.54 -6.13 -4.05
N SER A 86 -22.84 -5.00 -4.21
CA SER A 86 -22.31 -4.58 -5.51
C SER A 86 -21.26 -5.54 -6.06
N GLN A 87 -20.44 -6.13 -5.19
CA GLN A 87 -19.47 -7.14 -5.60
C GLN A 87 -20.16 -8.41 -6.15
N GLN A 88 -21.31 -8.82 -5.58
CA GLN A 88 -22.05 -9.99 -6.08
C GLN A 88 -22.57 -9.73 -7.49
N GLU A 89 -23.21 -8.59 -7.72
CA GLU A 89 -23.69 -8.20 -9.05
C GLU A 89 -22.55 -8.09 -10.06
N ASN A 90 -21.39 -7.57 -9.63
CA ASN A 90 -20.20 -7.51 -10.45
C ASN A 90 -19.75 -8.92 -10.89
N PHE A 91 -19.53 -9.84 -9.93
CA PHE A 91 -19.01 -11.16 -10.27
C PHE A 91 -20.04 -12.11 -10.89
N ASN A 92 -21.35 -11.83 -10.73
CA ASN A 92 -22.41 -12.48 -11.52
C ASN A 92 -22.31 -12.12 -13.01
N LYS A 93 -21.88 -10.90 -13.33
CA LYS A 93 -21.72 -10.44 -14.71
C LYS A 93 -20.34 -10.77 -15.28
N TRP A 94 -19.31 -10.64 -14.46
CA TRP A 94 -17.91 -10.87 -14.82
C TRP A 94 -17.32 -11.91 -13.86
N ASP A 95 -17.48 -13.19 -14.20
CA ASP A 95 -17.02 -14.32 -13.39
C ASP A 95 -15.49 -14.50 -13.50
N VAL A 96 -14.74 -13.60 -12.86
CA VAL A 96 -13.26 -13.56 -12.92
C VAL A 96 -12.59 -13.97 -11.61
N LEU A 97 -13.36 -14.34 -10.58
CA LEU A 97 -12.81 -14.68 -9.25
C LEU A 97 -11.96 -15.96 -9.27
N TYR A 98 -12.23 -16.85 -10.21
CA TYR A 98 -11.50 -18.11 -10.40
C TYR A 98 -10.42 -18.01 -11.47
N ASP A 99 -10.45 -16.98 -12.30
CA ASP A 99 -9.58 -16.83 -13.44
C ASP A 99 -8.42 -15.88 -13.15
N TYR A 100 -7.24 -16.23 -13.63
CA TYR A 100 -6.10 -15.35 -13.56
C TYR A 100 -6.32 -14.11 -14.42
N THR A 101 -6.29 -12.93 -13.79
CA THR A 101 -6.31 -11.64 -14.48
C THR A 101 -4.96 -10.97 -14.30
N TRP A 102 -4.21 -10.76 -15.39
CA TRP A 102 -2.93 -10.07 -15.30
C TRP A 102 -3.12 -8.61 -14.85
N PRO A 103 -2.29 -8.06 -13.94
CA PRO A 103 -1.15 -8.67 -13.25
C PRO A 103 -1.46 -9.10 -11.80
N ASN A 104 -2.69 -9.50 -11.48
CA ASN A 104 -3.08 -9.85 -10.11
C ASN A 104 -2.26 -11.02 -9.56
N ALA A 105 -1.90 -10.98 -8.28
CA ALA A 105 -1.01 -11.98 -7.71
C ALA A 105 -1.65 -13.34 -7.46
N VAL A 106 -2.96 -13.35 -7.19
CA VAL A 106 -3.75 -14.54 -6.85
C VAL A 106 -5.15 -14.43 -7.46
N SER A 107 -5.82 -15.58 -7.61
CA SER A 107 -7.26 -15.70 -7.86
C SER A 107 -7.79 -16.73 -6.86
N LEU A 108 -8.53 -16.27 -5.85
CA LEU A 108 -8.89 -17.06 -4.68
C LEU A 108 -10.34 -17.58 -4.71
N GLY A 109 -11.05 -17.40 -5.82
CA GLY A 109 -12.38 -17.95 -6.06
C GLY A 109 -13.51 -17.26 -5.30
N SER A 110 -13.21 -16.28 -4.44
CA SER A 110 -14.23 -15.52 -3.71
C SER A 110 -13.73 -14.14 -3.31
N TYR A 111 -14.64 -13.15 -3.35
CA TYR A 111 -14.38 -11.79 -2.89
C TYR A 111 -13.85 -11.75 -1.45
N ASP A 112 -14.42 -12.53 -0.54
CA ASP A 112 -13.99 -12.58 0.86
C ASP A 112 -12.55 -13.09 1.01
N SER A 113 -12.13 -14.06 0.17
CA SER A 113 -10.75 -14.55 0.18
C SER A 113 -9.77 -13.52 -0.39
N GLU A 114 -10.16 -12.76 -1.41
CA GLU A 114 -9.36 -11.64 -1.93
C GLU A 114 -9.16 -10.54 -0.86
N VAL A 115 -10.24 -10.19 -0.15
CA VAL A 115 -10.18 -9.24 0.98
C VAL A 115 -9.27 -9.78 2.09
N GLN A 116 -9.30 -11.08 2.36
CA GLN A 116 -8.42 -11.69 3.36
C GLN A 116 -6.95 -11.67 2.91
N TYR A 117 -6.65 -11.97 1.66
CA TYR A 117 -5.29 -11.90 1.11
C TYR A 117 -4.70 -10.49 1.22
N MET A 118 -5.48 -9.46 0.87
CA MET A 118 -5.07 -8.06 1.01
C MET A 118 -4.73 -7.71 2.47
N LYS A 119 -5.55 -8.15 3.43
CA LYS A 119 -5.30 -7.94 4.87
C LYS A 119 -4.02 -8.64 5.31
N ASP A 120 -3.83 -9.90 4.94
CA ASP A 120 -2.66 -10.69 5.33
C ASP A 120 -1.36 -10.09 4.79
N TRP A 121 -1.37 -9.64 3.54
CA TRP A 121 -0.24 -8.94 2.95
C TRP A 121 0.06 -7.64 3.70
N LEU A 122 -0.98 -6.84 3.98
CA LEU A 122 -0.85 -5.59 4.71
C LEU A 122 -0.29 -5.81 6.13
N ALA A 123 -0.69 -6.88 6.83
CA ALA A 123 -0.14 -7.26 8.14
C ALA A 123 1.38 -7.43 8.09
N LYS A 124 1.84 -8.25 7.13
CA LYS A 124 3.26 -8.55 6.93
C LYS A 124 4.03 -7.27 6.58
N ARG A 125 3.47 -6.45 5.69
CA ARG A 125 4.09 -5.19 5.27
C ARG A 125 4.22 -4.21 6.43
N ILE A 126 3.17 -4.00 7.22
CA ILE A 126 3.20 -3.10 8.37
C ILE A 126 4.25 -3.57 9.39
N LYS A 127 4.29 -4.88 9.71
CA LYS A 127 5.27 -5.44 10.64
C LYS A 127 6.70 -5.23 10.16
N TRP A 128 6.97 -5.47 8.89
CA TRP A 128 8.29 -5.26 8.29
C TRP A 128 8.68 -3.78 8.32
N MET A 129 7.78 -2.88 7.88
CA MET A 129 8.01 -1.43 7.90
C MET A 129 8.29 -0.91 9.31
N ASP A 130 7.54 -1.38 10.30
CA ASP A 130 7.71 -0.98 11.69
C ASP A 130 9.09 -1.34 12.23
N THR A 131 9.58 -2.53 11.87
CA THR A 131 10.90 -3.00 12.27
C THR A 131 11.99 -2.22 11.54
N GLU A 132 11.91 -2.12 10.21
CA GLU A 132 13.00 -1.59 9.40
C GLU A 132 13.11 -0.08 9.45
N ILE A 133 11.99 0.66 9.54
CA ILE A 133 12.03 2.12 9.72
C ILE A 133 12.68 2.47 11.07
N ASN A 134 12.36 1.75 12.14
CA ASN A 134 12.93 2.05 13.45
C ASN A 134 14.43 1.71 13.56
N LYS A 135 14.95 0.84 12.67
CA LYS A 135 16.38 0.53 12.52
C LYS A 135 17.17 1.53 11.65
N LEU A 136 16.50 2.32 10.80
CA LEU A 136 17.14 3.39 10.03
C LEU A 136 17.87 4.39 10.95
#